data_AF-A0A2V7S9C9-F1
#
_entry.id   AF-A0A2V7S9C9-F1
#
_cell.length_a   1.000
_cell.length_b   1.000
_cell.length_c   1.000
_cell.angle_alpha   90.00
_cell.angle_beta   90.00
_cell.angle_gamma   90.00
#
_symmetry.space_group_name_H-M   'P 1'
#
loop_
_entity.id
_entity.type
_entity.pdbx_description
1 polymer ?
#
loop_
_entity_poly.entity_id
_entity_poly.type
_entity_poly.pdbx_seq_one_letter_code
_entity_poly.pdbx_strand_id
1 'polypeptide(L)'
;MSLALAALVTPLASQTRLRVTTDGAWFYQEMGGKRLARLARGAVLMGDSTPGDWLNVTLEGWIFGPSVGAPPPSPARAGFDLVVTRIPEENLRSAPSGALVAKLPQGFLLAKVDEGSSERWVHVTRAGWVQKADVEPVAPVVRTHALALDTGTGRLTPGRRPGDSAAHTGSPPTGDSLPGPAPVDPGRVEPSRPTVLYRAPEGPPAGTLAPSAPLRVLGRSGEWARVEVQGWVKSADLQTAPPGVLVGVSAAELRADPERYVGQVLRWTVQFIAVQQADELRPDIPAGATYMLARGPLPERGFVYVVIPESRRAQLGSLTPLATIQVTARVRTGRSRFLGNPVLDVLTLEAPP
;
A
#
# COMPACT_ATOMS: atom_id res chain seq x y z
N MET A 1 -12.22 54.64 23.06
CA MET A 1 -10.95 53.89 23.01
C MET A 1 -11.29 52.41 22.90
N SER A 2 -11.26 51.86 21.69
CA SER A 2 -11.51 50.43 21.45
C SER A 2 -10.20 49.66 21.66
N LEU A 3 -10.16 48.78 22.66
CA LEU A 3 -9.10 47.79 22.78
C LEU A 3 -9.41 46.63 21.83
N ALA A 4 -8.57 46.47 20.80
CA ALA A 4 -8.54 45.28 19.98
C ALA A 4 -7.86 44.15 20.77
N LEU A 5 -8.62 43.08 21.07
CA LEU A 5 -8.05 41.82 21.54
C LEU A 5 -7.27 41.21 20.37
N ALA A 6 -5.94 41.23 20.46
CA ALA A 6 -5.08 40.54 19.52
C ALA A 6 -5.27 39.02 19.66
N ALA A 7 -5.78 38.38 18.60
CA ALA A 7 -5.77 36.94 18.48
C ALA A 7 -4.31 36.46 18.46
N LEU A 8 -3.91 35.74 19.50
CA LEU A 8 -2.68 34.95 19.51
C LEU A 8 -2.81 33.84 18.48
N VAL A 9 -2.30 34.08 17.28
CA VAL A 9 -2.08 33.03 16.28
C VAL A 9 -0.91 32.20 16.78
N THR A 10 -1.18 31.07 17.42
CA THR A 10 -0.16 30.04 17.67
C THR A 10 0.44 29.62 16.34
N PRO A 11 1.77 29.63 16.16
CA PRO A 11 2.39 29.16 14.93
C PRO A 11 2.02 27.69 14.76
N LEU A 12 1.45 27.32 13.60
CA LEU A 12 1.26 25.93 13.21
C LEU A 12 2.63 25.23 13.35
N ALA A 13 2.72 24.26 14.27
CA ALA A 13 3.88 23.40 14.37
C ALA A 13 4.19 22.83 12.99
N SER A 14 5.46 22.87 12.59
CA SER A 14 5.92 22.30 11.33
C SER A 14 5.86 20.77 11.41
N GLN A 15 4.65 20.22 11.36
CA GLN A 15 4.42 18.79 11.36
C GLN A 15 5.03 18.20 10.10
N THR A 16 6.05 17.40 10.31
CA THR A 16 6.81 16.72 9.28
C THR A 16 6.31 15.29 9.20
N ARG A 17 6.14 14.78 7.98
CA ARG A 17 5.88 13.35 7.80
C ARG A 17 7.17 12.59 8.10
N LEU A 18 7.11 11.60 8.96
CA LEU A 18 8.23 10.77 9.36
C LEU A 18 7.94 9.34 8.92
N ARG A 19 8.89 8.68 8.25
CA ARG A 19 8.77 7.27 7.89
C ARG A 19 9.57 6.44 8.86
N VAL A 20 8.95 5.41 9.44
CA VAL A 20 9.61 4.42 10.30
C VAL A 20 10.54 3.55 9.45
N THR A 21 11.82 3.49 9.79
CA THR A 21 12.84 2.72 9.08
C THR A 21 13.18 1.42 9.79
N THR A 22 13.05 1.39 11.12
CA THR A 22 13.29 0.21 11.96
C THR A 22 12.02 -0.62 12.13
N ASP A 23 12.08 -1.92 11.84
CA ASP A 23 10.95 -2.80 12.09
C ASP A 23 10.76 -3.07 13.59
N GLY A 24 9.53 -2.91 14.07
CA GLY A 24 9.22 -3.00 15.49
C GLY A 24 9.81 -1.85 16.33
N ALA A 25 10.03 -0.67 15.75
CA ALA A 25 10.42 0.52 16.51
C ALA A 25 9.45 0.77 17.67
N TRP A 26 9.95 1.23 18.81
CA TRP A 26 9.11 1.47 19.98
C TRP A 26 8.44 2.84 19.93
N PHE A 27 7.14 2.87 20.22
CA PHE A 27 6.38 4.09 20.48
C PHE A 27 6.19 4.27 21.99
N TYR A 28 6.53 5.44 22.50
CA TYR A 28 6.62 5.73 23.94
C TYR A 28 5.58 6.76 24.38
N GLN A 29 5.18 6.68 25.65
CA GLN A 29 4.28 7.66 26.26
C GLN A 29 4.95 9.03 26.44
N GLU A 30 6.22 8.99 26.87
CA GLU A 30 7.09 10.13 27.17
C GLU A 30 8.49 9.79 26.67
N MET A 31 9.36 10.78 26.48
CA MET A 31 10.75 10.56 26.04
C MET A 31 11.45 9.53 26.94
N GLY A 32 11.85 8.37 26.38
CA GLY A 32 12.51 7.30 27.13
C GLY A 32 11.66 6.59 28.19
N GLY A 33 10.37 6.92 28.30
CA GLY A 33 9.47 6.43 29.34
C GLY A 33 8.84 5.08 29.02
N LYS A 34 7.55 4.92 29.39
CA LYS A 34 6.81 3.68 29.15
C LYS A 34 6.66 3.39 27.65
N ARG A 35 7.05 2.19 27.24
CA ARG A 35 6.79 1.63 25.91
C ARG A 35 5.31 1.28 25.79
N LEU A 36 4.65 1.82 24.76
CA LEU A 36 3.23 1.65 24.55
C LEU A 36 2.91 0.74 23.37
N ALA A 37 3.63 0.84 22.25
CA ALA A 37 3.32 0.07 21.05
C ALA A 37 4.56 -0.20 20.18
N ARG A 38 4.41 -1.14 19.25
CA ARG A 38 5.42 -1.46 18.23
C ARG A 38 4.98 -0.89 16.89
N LEU A 39 5.84 -0.10 16.25
CA LEU A 39 5.61 0.49 14.94
C LEU A 39 6.08 -0.45 13.83
N ALA A 40 5.35 -0.49 12.72
CA ALA A 40 5.74 -1.25 11.55
C ALA A 40 6.74 -0.46 10.70
N ARG A 41 7.74 -1.14 10.13
CA ARG A 41 8.63 -0.51 9.15
C ARG A 41 7.83 0.02 7.95
N GLY A 42 8.12 1.24 7.53
CA GLY A 42 7.46 1.93 6.43
C GLY A 42 6.20 2.70 6.85
N ALA A 43 5.75 2.58 8.10
CA ALA A 43 4.67 3.40 8.64
C ALA A 43 5.02 4.89 8.55
N VAL A 44 4.03 5.72 8.20
CA VAL A 44 4.19 7.17 8.13
C VAL A 44 3.49 7.78 9.34
N LEU A 45 4.22 8.60 10.09
CA LEU A 45 3.76 9.32 11.27
C LEU A 45 3.82 10.82 11.00
N MET A 46 2.98 11.60 11.68
CA MET A 46 3.10 13.06 11.67
C MET A 46 3.89 13.45 12.93
N GLY A 47 4.98 14.19 12.80
CA GLY A 47 5.78 14.54 13.97
C GLY A 47 6.46 15.88 13.88
N ASP A 48 6.78 16.43 15.03
CA ASP A 48 7.42 17.73 15.14
C ASP A 48 8.94 17.54 15.14
N SER A 49 9.63 18.35 14.34
CA SER A 49 11.09 18.41 14.34
C SER A 49 11.57 19.07 15.63
N THR A 50 11.72 18.26 16.69
CA THR A 50 12.24 18.73 17.98
C THR A 50 13.77 18.52 18.01
N PRO A 51 14.56 19.46 18.55
CA PRO A 51 15.99 19.23 18.79
C PRO A 51 16.20 18.07 19.78
N GLY A 52 17.12 17.15 19.47
CA GLY A 52 17.45 15.99 20.30
C GLY A 52 17.24 14.64 19.60
N ASP A 53 17.35 13.57 20.38
CA ASP A 53 17.24 12.17 19.90
C ASP A 53 15.81 11.62 19.91
N TRP A 54 14.85 12.42 20.38
CA TRP A 54 13.44 12.06 20.50
C TRP A 54 12.58 12.99 19.67
N LEU A 55 11.60 12.41 18.99
CA LEU A 55 10.63 13.14 18.19
C LEU A 55 9.23 12.95 18.77
N ASN A 56 8.51 14.05 18.97
CA ASN A 56 7.09 14.01 19.27
C ASN A 56 6.34 13.65 17.99
N VAL A 57 5.51 12.62 18.04
CA VAL A 57 4.76 12.14 16.88
C VAL A 57 3.32 11.83 17.25
N THR A 58 2.44 12.06 16.29
CA THR A 58 1.06 11.59 16.28
C THR A 58 1.01 10.30 15.48
N LEU A 59 0.64 9.23 16.17
CA LEU A 59 0.26 7.96 15.59
C LEU A 59 -1.20 8.08 15.12
N GLU A 60 -1.44 7.92 13.82
CA GLU A 60 -2.77 8.04 13.21
C GLU A 60 -3.08 6.78 12.38
N GLY A 61 -4.34 6.34 12.40
CA GLY A 61 -4.77 5.23 11.56
C GLY A 61 -6.14 4.68 11.92
N TRP A 62 -6.44 3.53 11.34
CA TRP A 62 -7.72 2.84 11.42
C TRP A 62 -7.59 1.56 12.22
N ILE A 63 -8.45 1.42 13.23
CA ILE A 63 -8.52 0.24 14.08
C ILE A 63 -9.88 -0.46 13.92
N PHE A 64 -9.89 -1.78 14.08
CA PHE A 64 -11.13 -2.55 13.99
C PHE A 64 -12.04 -2.25 15.19
N GLY A 65 -13.25 -1.77 14.94
CA GLY A 65 -14.18 -1.28 15.96
C GLY A 65 -14.47 -2.28 17.09
N PRO A 66 -14.74 -3.57 16.79
CA PRO A 66 -14.96 -4.59 17.82
C PRO A 66 -13.76 -4.86 18.75
N SER A 67 -12.56 -4.39 18.40
CA SER A 67 -11.34 -4.56 19.21
C SER A 67 -11.06 -3.39 20.15
N VAL A 68 -11.96 -2.41 20.20
CA VAL A 68 -11.88 -1.26 21.11
C VAL A 68 -13.16 -1.12 21.92
N GLY A 69 -13.04 -0.53 23.10
CA GLY A 69 -14.17 -0.19 23.96
C GLY A 69 -13.96 1.15 24.65
N ALA A 70 -14.98 1.62 25.36
CA ALA A 70 -14.85 2.80 26.19
C ALA A 70 -13.85 2.55 27.34
N PRO A 71 -12.89 3.45 27.59
CA PRO A 71 -11.98 3.31 28.71
C PRO A 71 -12.74 3.44 30.04
N PRO A 72 -12.35 2.71 31.09
CA PRO A 72 -12.92 2.91 32.42
C PRO A 72 -12.63 4.33 32.91
N PRO A 73 -13.61 5.01 33.57
CA PRO A 73 -13.47 6.39 34.00
C PRO A 73 -12.27 6.56 34.95
N SER A 74 -11.34 7.44 34.58
CA SER A 74 -10.15 7.75 35.37
C SER A 74 -9.56 9.10 34.92
N PRO A 75 -9.09 9.96 35.83
CA PRO A 75 -8.43 11.21 35.48
C PRO A 75 -7.20 11.00 34.57
N ALA A 76 -6.48 9.89 34.77
CA ALA A 76 -5.31 9.54 33.97
C ALA A 76 -5.63 9.13 32.52
N ARG A 77 -6.92 8.96 32.20
CA ARG A 77 -7.43 8.61 30.85
C ARG A 77 -8.26 9.75 30.23
N ALA A 78 -8.29 10.92 30.85
CA ALA A 78 -8.96 12.09 30.29
C ALA A 78 -8.32 12.45 28.94
N GLY A 79 -9.17 12.63 27.91
CA GLY A 79 -8.74 12.91 26.53
C GLY A 79 -8.58 11.68 25.62
N PHE A 80 -8.96 10.48 26.08
CA PHE A 80 -9.05 9.28 25.24
C PHE A 80 -10.47 8.72 25.25
N ASP A 81 -10.98 8.43 24.07
CA ASP A 81 -12.34 7.91 23.86
C ASP A 81 -12.36 6.39 23.85
N LEU A 82 -11.21 5.77 23.55
CA LEU A 82 -11.11 4.34 23.25
C LEU A 82 -9.93 3.69 23.96
N VAL A 83 -10.13 2.44 24.35
CA VAL A 83 -9.09 1.52 24.83
C VAL A 83 -9.10 0.24 24.00
N VAL A 84 -7.92 -0.26 23.65
CA VAL A 84 -7.78 -1.58 22.98
C VAL A 84 -8.14 -2.69 23.97
N THR A 85 -9.15 -3.49 23.63
CA THR A 85 -9.66 -4.58 24.48
C THR A 85 -9.13 -5.94 24.05
N ARG A 86 -8.66 -6.07 22.81
CA ARG A 86 -8.21 -7.33 22.22
C ARG A 86 -6.88 -7.81 22.80
N ILE A 87 -6.77 -9.13 22.98
CA ILE A 87 -5.58 -9.83 23.47
C ILE A 87 -4.96 -10.66 22.33
N PRO A 88 -3.62 -10.71 22.20
CA PRO A 88 -2.65 -9.93 22.98
C PRO A 88 -2.50 -8.48 22.48
N GLU A 89 -2.79 -8.24 21.20
CA GLU A 89 -2.63 -6.95 20.53
C GLU A 89 -3.67 -6.80 19.40
N GLU A 90 -3.87 -5.57 18.93
CA GLU A 90 -4.61 -5.23 17.72
C GLU A 90 -3.75 -4.42 16.75
N ASN A 91 -4.07 -4.49 15.46
CA ASN A 91 -3.38 -3.78 14.40
C ASN A 91 -4.03 -2.42 14.15
N LEU A 92 -3.21 -1.37 14.18
CA LEU A 92 -3.53 -0.06 13.61
C LEU A 92 -3.08 -0.02 12.15
N ARG A 93 -3.94 0.47 11.24
CA ARG A 93 -3.69 0.46 9.79
C ARG A 93 -3.75 1.84 9.17
N SER A 94 -3.11 2.05 8.03
CA SER A 94 -3.09 3.35 7.34
C SER A 94 -4.42 3.72 6.67
N ALA A 95 -5.27 2.73 6.43
CA ALA A 95 -6.62 2.83 5.90
C ALA A 95 -7.41 1.59 6.37
N PRO A 96 -8.75 1.55 6.20
CA PRO A 96 -9.51 0.31 6.38
C PRO A 96 -8.88 -0.83 5.57
N SER A 97 -8.47 -1.90 6.25
CA SER A 97 -7.73 -3.03 5.66
C SER A 97 -6.41 -2.67 4.94
N GLY A 98 -5.85 -1.48 5.20
CA GLY A 98 -4.61 -1.00 4.62
C GLY A 98 -3.35 -1.58 5.25
N ALA A 99 -2.20 -0.95 4.96
CA ALA A 99 -0.91 -1.34 5.49
C ALA A 99 -0.87 -1.23 7.02
N LEU A 100 -0.08 -2.08 7.68
CA LEU A 100 0.14 -2.02 9.11
C LEU A 100 0.93 -0.75 9.47
N VAL A 101 0.44 -0.01 10.45
CA VAL A 101 1.10 1.18 11.02
C VAL A 101 1.74 0.81 12.37
N ALA A 102 0.97 0.14 13.23
CA ALA A 102 1.44 -0.27 14.55
C ALA A 102 0.69 -1.50 15.07
N LYS A 103 1.33 -2.22 15.99
CA LYS A 103 0.72 -3.23 16.85
C LYS A 103 0.50 -2.64 18.24
N LEU A 104 -0.76 -2.60 18.66
CA LEU A 104 -1.21 -1.97 19.89
C LEU A 104 -1.59 -3.04 20.92
N PRO A 105 -0.90 -3.13 22.06
CA PRO A 105 -1.24 -4.09 23.10
C PRO A 105 -2.58 -3.76 23.76
N GLN A 106 -3.18 -4.75 24.44
CA GLN A 106 -4.35 -4.53 25.29
C GLN A 106 -4.10 -3.37 26.28
N GLY A 107 -5.10 -2.51 26.46
CA GLY A 107 -5.02 -1.36 27.36
C GLY A 107 -4.42 -0.09 26.73
N PHE A 108 -3.99 -0.13 25.47
CA PHE A 108 -3.54 1.05 24.74
C PHE A 108 -4.71 2.04 24.55
N LEU A 109 -4.46 3.32 24.83
CA LEU A 109 -5.48 4.39 24.79
C LEU A 109 -5.39 5.18 23.49
N LEU A 110 -6.56 5.51 22.92
CA LEU A 110 -6.72 6.15 21.63
C LEU A 110 -7.76 7.27 21.71
N ALA A 111 -7.51 8.37 21.01
CA ALA A 111 -8.51 9.40 20.73
C ALA A 111 -9.23 9.03 19.43
N LYS A 112 -10.55 9.15 19.40
CA LYS A 112 -11.37 8.89 18.22
C LYS A 112 -11.40 10.13 17.34
N VAL A 113 -11.29 9.92 16.02
CA VAL A 113 -11.54 10.93 15.01
C VAL A 113 -12.89 10.61 14.37
N ASP A 114 -13.87 11.51 14.49
CA ASP A 114 -15.23 11.24 13.99
C ASP A 114 -15.30 11.21 12.46
N GLU A 115 -14.46 11.97 11.78
CA GLU A 115 -14.41 11.99 10.32
C GLU A 115 -13.93 10.64 9.75
N GLY A 116 -14.73 10.07 8.86
CA GLY A 116 -14.48 8.79 8.20
C GLY A 116 -14.79 7.54 9.04
N SER A 117 -14.94 7.67 10.36
CA SER A 117 -15.23 6.54 11.24
C SER A 117 -16.53 5.82 10.87
N SER A 118 -16.52 4.49 10.96
CA SER A 118 -17.67 3.60 10.76
C SER A 118 -17.77 2.59 11.91
N GLU A 119 -18.86 1.82 11.98
CA GLU A 119 -19.02 0.77 13.00
C GLU A 119 -17.92 -0.30 12.93
N ARG A 120 -17.40 -0.57 11.72
CA ARG A 120 -16.40 -1.62 11.50
C ARG A 120 -14.97 -1.10 11.67
N TRP A 121 -14.71 0.13 11.25
CA TRP A 121 -13.39 0.74 11.27
C TRP A 121 -13.46 2.12 11.89
N VAL A 122 -12.71 2.31 12.97
CA VAL A 122 -12.67 3.57 13.70
C VAL A 122 -11.37 4.28 13.39
N HIS A 123 -11.47 5.53 12.97
CA HIS A 123 -10.31 6.39 12.76
C HIS A 123 -9.84 6.94 14.11
N VAL A 124 -8.54 6.82 14.40
CA VAL A 124 -7.99 7.11 15.72
C VAL A 124 -6.63 7.79 15.64
N THR A 125 -6.31 8.55 16.70
CA THR A 125 -5.00 9.18 16.88
C THR A 125 -4.45 8.96 18.29
N ARG A 126 -3.13 9.03 18.42
CA ARG A 126 -2.42 9.05 19.71
C ARG A 126 -1.09 9.80 19.59
N ALA A 127 -0.93 10.86 20.38
CA ALA A 127 0.37 11.51 20.54
C ALA A 127 1.30 10.67 21.43
N GLY A 128 2.60 10.68 21.11
CA GLY A 128 3.66 10.04 21.87
C GLY A 128 5.04 10.33 21.28
N TRP A 129 6.02 9.46 21.58
CA TRP A 129 7.42 9.72 21.26
C TRP A 129 8.07 8.53 20.56
N VAL A 130 8.99 8.81 19.63
CA VAL A 130 9.84 7.82 18.96
C VAL A 130 11.30 8.28 18.97
N GLN A 131 12.22 7.35 18.80
CA GLN A 131 13.63 7.71 18.62
C GLN A 131 13.86 8.22 17.20
N LYS A 132 14.63 9.30 17.09
CA LYS A 132 14.99 9.92 15.82
C LYS A 132 15.77 8.95 14.91
N ALA A 133 16.53 8.03 15.49
CA ALA A 133 17.27 7.01 14.73
C ALA A 133 16.36 5.99 14.02
N ASP A 134 15.12 5.82 14.49
CA ASP A 134 14.16 4.84 13.96
C ASP A 134 13.26 5.43 12.86
N VAL A 135 13.38 6.72 12.56
CA VAL A 135 12.53 7.42 11.60
C VAL A 135 13.31 8.38 10.71
N GLU A 136 12.84 8.56 9.48
CA GLU A 136 13.40 9.54 8.53
C GLU A 136 12.36 10.58 8.13
N PRO A 137 12.71 11.88 8.02
CA PRO A 137 11.84 12.89 7.44
C PRO A 137 11.48 12.59 5.99
N VAL A 138 10.18 12.63 5.69
CA VAL A 138 9.61 12.62 4.35
C VAL A 138 9.34 14.07 3.97
N ALA A 139 10.17 14.62 3.08
CA ALA A 139 10.08 16.02 2.68
C ALA A 139 8.67 16.34 2.13
N PRO A 140 8.01 17.42 2.62
CA PRO A 140 6.78 17.90 2.02
C PRO A 140 7.10 18.44 0.62
N VAL A 141 6.52 17.84 -0.41
CA VAL A 141 6.57 18.38 -1.78
C VAL A 141 5.60 19.56 -1.83
N VAL A 142 6.09 20.74 -1.45
CA VAL A 142 5.40 22.01 -1.72
C VAL A 142 5.45 22.22 -3.23
N ARG A 143 4.30 22.03 -3.89
CA ARG A 143 4.15 22.37 -5.31
C ARG A 143 3.97 23.89 -5.40
N THR A 144 5.05 24.62 -5.67
CA THR A 144 4.91 25.97 -6.22
C THR A 144 4.44 25.84 -7.66
N HIS A 145 3.15 26.11 -7.88
CA HIS A 145 2.57 26.31 -9.20
C HIS A 145 3.08 27.66 -9.73
N ALA A 146 4.23 27.68 -10.40
CA ALA A 146 4.63 28.84 -11.17
C ALA A 146 3.88 28.80 -12.51
N LEU A 147 2.87 29.66 -12.63
CA LEU A 147 2.23 29.99 -13.91
C LEU A 147 3.27 30.72 -14.78
N ALA A 148 3.97 29.99 -15.64
CA ALA A 148 4.75 30.58 -16.71
C ALA A 148 3.79 30.91 -17.87
N LEU A 149 3.46 32.20 -17.99
CA LEU A 149 2.88 32.77 -19.21
C LEU A 149 3.91 32.65 -20.32
N ASP A 150 3.53 31.86 -21.32
CA ASP A 150 4.22 31.72 -22.58
C ASP A 150 4.04 33.02 -23.38
N THR A 151 5.14 33.68 -23.74
CA THR A 151 5.14 34.66 -24.83
C THR A 151 6.49 34.57 -25.54
N GLY A 152 6.58 33.62 -26.46
CA GLY A 152 7.63 33.59 -27.46
C GLY A 152 7.38 34.68 -28.52
N THR A 153 8.39 35.49 -28.78
CA THR A 153 8.76 35.91 -30.14
C THR A 153 10.19 36.45 -30.12
N GLY A 154 11.06 35.82 -30.89
CA GLY A 154 12.50 36.05 -30.85
C GLY A 154 12.99 37.29 -31.59
N ARG A 155 14.32 37.50 -31.52
CA ARG A 155 15.25 37.61 -32.67
C ARG A 155 16.46 38.53 -32.35
N LEU A 156 17.66 37.96 -32.55
CA LEU A 156 18.99 38.55 -32.86
C LEU A 156 19.76 39.40 -31.80
N THR A 157 20.89 38.86 -31.36
CA THR A 157 22.16 39.55 -30.99
C THR A 157 22.90 40.05 -32.25
N PRO A 158 24.02 40.83 -32.21
CA PRO A 158 24.79 41.38 -31.07
C PRO A 158 25.25 42.86 -31.22
N GLY A 159 25.65 43.51 -30.10
CA GLY A 159 26.37 44.79 -30.12
C GLY A 159 27.38 44.91 -28.97
N ARG A 160 28.67 44.97 -29.31
CA ARG A 160 29.85 45.05 -28.43
C ARG A 160 30.43 46.48 -28.51
N ARG A 161 30.81 47.12 -27.38
CA ARG A 161 32.16 47.69 -27.05
C ARG A 161 32.18 48.63 -25.79
N PRO A 162 33.35 49.04 -25.24
CA PRO A 162 33.70 48.89 -23.81
C PRO A 162 34.19 50.19 -23.11
N GLY A 163 34.65 50.09 -21.85
CA GLY A 163 35.29 51.14 -21.01
C GLY A 163 34.31 51.70 -19.96
N ASP A 164 34.63 51.87 -18.67
CA ASP A 164 35.90 52.11 -17.99
C ASP A 164 35.95 51.49 -16.57
N SER A 165 37.19 51.25 -16.15
CA SER A 165 37.62 50.81 -14.82
C SER A 165 37.46 51.89 -13.74
N ALA A 166 37.05 51.50 -12.53
CA ALA A 166 37.66 51.97 -11.28
C ALA A 166 37.24 51.08 -10.10
N ALA A 167 38.23 50.72 -9.29
CA ALA A 167 38.14 49.79 -8.17
C ALA A 167 37.49 50.38 -6.92
N HIS A 168 36.73 49.57 -6.19
CA HIS A 168 36.61 49.67 -4.73
C HIS A 168 36.60 48.28 -4.09
N THR A 169 37.52 48.09 -3.17
CA THR A 169 37.76 46.97 -2.27
C THR A 169 36.64 46.81 -1.25
N GLY A 170 36.14 45.58 -1.04
CA GLY A 170 35.27 45.26 0.11
C GLY A 170 34.55 43.91 0.04
N SER A 171 35.14 42.90 0.71
CA SER A 171 34.55 41.67 1.29
C SER A 171 33.79 40.64 0.41
N PRO A 172 34.05 39.32 0.56
CA PRO A 172 33.31 38.27 -0.15
C PRO A 172 32.06 37.83 0.63
N PRO A 173 30.90 37.62 -0.02
CA PRO A 173 29.89 36.72 0.51
C PRO A 173 30.20 35.29 0.04
N THR A 174 30.29 34.40 1.01
CA THR A 174 30.29 32.96 0.87
C THR A 174 28.94 32.50 0.31
N GLY A 175 28.93 31.71 -0.76
CA GLY A 175 27.71 31.04 -1.20
C GLY A 175 27.66 30.79 -2.69
N ASP A 176 28.24 29.68 -3.13
CA ASP A 176 27.71 28.91 -4.26
C ASP A 176 28.19 27.45 -4.10
N SER A 177 27.57 26.76 -3.15
CA SER A 177 27.56 25.30 -3.17
C SER A 177 26.50 24.89 -4.19
N LEU A 178 26.95 24.42 -5.34
CA LEU A 178 26.12 23.73 -6.33
C LEU A 178 25.24 22.69 -5.60
N PRO A 179 23.92 22.66 -5.81
CA PRO A 179 23.09 21.61 -5.23
C PRO A 179 23.55 20.26 -5.77
N GLY A 180 24.02 19.39 -4.88
CA GLY A 180 24.29 17.99 -5.18
C GLY A 180 23.02 17.30 -5.68
N PRO A 181 23.13 16.30 -6.56
CA PRO A 181 21.98 15.62 -7.14
C PRO A 181 21.09 15.05 -6.03
N ALA A 182 19.79 15.31 -6.14
CA ALA A 182 18.78 14.85 -5.19
C ALA A 182 18.84 13.32 -5.03
N PRO A 183 18.57 12.79 -3.82
CA PRO A 183 18.51 11.35 -3.61
C PRO A 183 17.42 10.73 -4.49
N VAL A 184 17.84 9.90 -5.45
CA VAL A 184 16.98 9.07 -6.27
C VAL A 184 16.29 8.04 -5.37
N ASP A 185 14.96 8.05 -5.32
CA ASP A 185 14.18 6.98 -4.69
C ASP A 185 14.48 5.67 -5.45
N PRO A 186 15.18 4.69 -4.85
CA PRO A 186 15.65 3.51 -5.56
C PRO A 186 14.50 2.60 -6.03
N GLY A 187 13.29 2.79 -5.49
CA GLY A 187 12.09 2.10 -5.93
C GLY A 187 11.34 2.82 -7.04
N ARG A 188 11.55 4.13 -7.22
CA ARG A 188 10.93 4.91 -8.29
C ARG A 188 11.85 4.88 -9.50
N VAL A 189 11.40 4.22 -10.55
CA VAL A 189 12.12 4.21 -11.82
C VAL A 189 11.19 4.69 -12.92
N GLU A 190 11.78 4.98 -14.06
CA GLU A 190 11.05 5.38 -15.25
C GLU A 190 11.53 4.57 -16.45
N PRO A 191 10.65 4.20 -17.39
CA PRO A 191 11.08 3.58 -18.63
C PRO A 191 11.94 4.56 -19.44
N SER A 192 13.12 4.14 -19.87
CA SER A 192 14.01 4.95 -20.73
C SER A 192 13.54 5.03 -22.19
N ARG A 193 12.62 4.15 -22.58
CA ARG A 193 12.02 4.04 -23.91
C ARG A 193 10.58 3.52 -23.78
N PRO A 194 9.74 3.65 -24.82
CA PRO A 194 8.43 3.04 -24.81
C PRO A 194 8.58 1.53 -24.54
N THR A 195 7.94 1.03 -23.49
CA THR A 195 8.10 -0.37 -23.07
C THR A 195 6.75 -1.01 -22.82
N VAL A 196 6.63 -2.29 -23.15
CA VAL A 196 5.39 -3.03 -22.98
C VAL A 196 5.27 -3.45 -21.53
N LEU A 197 4.17 -3.08 -20.88
CA LEU A 197 3.81 -3.61 -19.56
C LEU A 197 3.09 -4.95 -19.78
N TYR A 198 3.53 -5.98 -19.08
CA TYR A 198 2.93 -7.30 -19.14
C TYR A 198 2.12 -7.60 -17.88
N ARG A 199 1.01 -8.32 -18.03
CA ARG A 199 0.16 -8.72 -16.89
C ARG A 199 0.81 -9.81 -16.02
N ALA A 200 1.73 -10.58 -16.60
CA ALA A 200 2.57 -11.57 -15.94
C ALA A 200 3.87 -11.73 -16.74
N PRO A 201 4.96 -12.25 -16.13
CA PRO A 201 6.17 -12.64 -16.88
C PRO A 201 5.82 -13.55 -18.05
N GLU A 202 6.29 -13.22 -19.26
CA GLU A 202 5.99 -13.95 -20.51
C GLU A 202 4.48 -14.09 -20.83
N GLY A 203 3.64 -13.22 -20.28
CA GLY A 203 2.20 -13.17 -20.51
C GLY A 203 1.79 -12.20 -21.63
N PRO A 204 0.50 -12.06 -21.93
CA PRO A 204 -0.04 -10.99 -22.77
C PRO A 204 0.30 -9.59 -22.25
N PRO A 205 0.45 -8.64 -23.18
CA PRO A 205 0.60 -7.22 -22.85
C PRO A 205 -0.65 -6.69 -22.13
N ALA A 206 -0.41 -5.85 -21.13
CA ALA A 206 -1.41 -5.02 -20.45
C ALA A 206 -1.57 -3.67 -21.14
N GLY A 207 -0.48 -3.15 -21.70
CA GLY A 207 -0.41 -1.85 -22.37
C GLY A 207 1.02 -1.43 -22.63
N THR A 208 1.21 -0.19 -23.11
CA THR A 208 2.53 0.39 -23.33
C THR A 208 2.75 1.53 -22.35
N LEU A 209 3.90 1.52 -21.67
CA LEU A 209 4.36 2.62 -20.86
C LEU A 209 5.16 3.57 -21.73
N ALA A 210 4.81 4.85 -21.67
CA ALA A 210 5.58 5.91 -22.29
C ALA A 210 6.95 6.04 -21.61
N PRO A 211 7.96 6.58 -22.31
CA PRO A 211 9.18 7.05 -21.69
C PRO A 211 8.86 7.99 -20.53
N SER A 212 9.64 7.93 -19.46
CA SER A 212 9.46 8.79 -18.28
C SER A 212 8.13 8.59 -17.52
N ALA A 213 7.37 7.54 -17.85
CA ALA A 213 6.15 7.20 -17.09
C ALA A 213 6.53 6.80 -15.65
N PRO A 214 5.95 7.45 -14.63
CA PRO A 214 6.31 7.18 -13.24
C PRO A 214 5.83 5.79 -12.84
N LEU A 215 6.77 4.93 -12.42
CA LEU A 215 6.45 3.61 -11.90
C LEU A 215 7.26 3.30 -10.64
N ARG A 216 6.75 2.37 -9.84
CA ARG A 216 7.39 1.91 -8.61
C ARG A 216 7.70 0.43 -8.72
N VAL A 217 8.94 0.02 -8.52
CA VAL A 217 9.32 -1.40 -8.48
C VAL A 217 8.90 -1.99 -7.13
N LEU A 218 8.02 -2.99 -7.18
CA LEU A 218 7.56 -3.77 -6.03
C LEU A 218 8.46 -4.97 -5.73
N GLY A 219 9.16 -5.49 -6.75
CA GLY A 219 10.07 -6.62 -6.61
C GLY A 219 10.71 -6.99 -7.94
N ARG A 220 11.75 -7.82 -7.90
CA ARG A 220 12.43 -8.33 -9.11
C ARG A 220 12.53 -9.86 -9.04
N SER A 221 12.38 -10.52 -10.19
CA SER A 221 12.53 -11.97 -10.34
C SER A 221 13.08 -12.27 -11.73
N GLY A 222 14.34 -12.71 -11.78
CA GLY A 222 15.06 -12.88 -13.06
C GLY A 222 15.14 -11.57 -13.84
N GLU A 223 14.74 -11.60 -15.11
CA GLU A 223 14.67 -10.43 -15.99
C GLU A 223 13.43 -9.55 -15.76
N TRP A 224 12.53 -9.95 -14.86
CA TRP A 224 11.25 -9.31 -14.65
C TRP A 224 11.25 -8.42 -13.41
N ALA A 225 10.72 -7.21 -13.55
CA ALA A 225 10.40 -6.33 -12.44
C ALA A 225 8.88 -6.25 -12.27
N ARG A 226 8.37 -6.54 -11.07
CA ARG A 226 6.98 -6.24 -10.72
C ARG A 226 6.89 -4.75 -10.44
N VAL A 227 6.06 -4.05 -11.20
CA VAL A 227 5.93 -2.59 -11.11
C VAL A 227 4.49 -2.19 -10.79
N GLU A 228 4.35 -1.13 -10.01
CA GLU A 228 3.11 -0.39 -9.80
C GLU A 228 3.16 0.88 -10.65
N VAL A 229 2.12 1.12 -11.43
CA VAL A 229 2.00 2.29 -12.31
C VAL A 229 0.92 3.19 -11.75
N GLN A 230 1.21 4.48 -11.65
CA GLN A 230 0.23 5.48 -11.23
C GLN A 230 -0.34 6.18 -12.46
N GLY A 231 -1.67 6.29 -12.54
CA GLY A 231 -2.34 6.98 -13.63
C GLY A 231 -3.81 7.24 -13.32
N TRP A 232 -4.44 7.99 -14.22
CA TRP A 232 -5.88 8.26 -14.19
C TRP A 232 -6.52 7.56 -15.39
N VAL A 233 -7.67 6.94 -15.15
CA VAL A 233 -8.54 6.36 -16.17
C VAL A 233 -9.94 6.93 -15.97
N LYS A 234 -10.74 7.04 -17.04
CA LYS A 234 -12.10 7.55 -16.91
C LYS A 234 -12.93 6.57 -16.08
N SER A 235 -13.70 7.09 -15.13
CA SER A 235 -14.54 6.27 -14.26
C SER A 235 -15.56 5.43 -15.03
N ALA A 236 -16.05 5.92 -16.18
CA ALA A 236 -16.98 5.19 -17.05
C ALA A 236 -16.36 3.92 -17.67
N ASP A 237 -15.04 3.84 -17.74
CA ASP A 237 -14.31 2.69 -18.29
C ASP A 237 -13.97 1.66 -17.18
N LEU A 238 -14.36 1.92 -15.93
CA LEU A 238 -14.11 1.06 -14.78
C LEU A 238 -15.35 0.23 -14.42
N GLN A 239 -15.17 -1.07 -14.25
CA GLN A 239 -16.19 -1.96 -13.71
C GLN A 239 -15.90 -2.26 -12.23
N THR A 240 -16.88 -2.00 -11.35
CA THR A 240 -16.77 -2.35 -9.93
C THR A 240 -16.79 -3.86 -9.75
N ALA A 241 -15.88 -4.39 -8.93
CA ALA A 241 -15.92 -5.79 -8.54
C ALA A 241 -17.22 -6.10 -7.76
N PRO A 242 -17.87 -7.26 -7.97
CA PRO A 242 -19.02 -7.65 -7.18
C PRO A 242 -18.68 -7.64 -5.67
N PRO A 243 -19.61 -7.23 -4.80
CA PRO A 243 -19.38 -7.23 -3.35
C PRO A 243 -18.92 -8.60 -2.86
N GLY A 244 -17.83 -8.63 -2.08
CA GLY A 244 -17.28 -9.87 -1.53
C GLY A 244 -16.50 -10.74 -2.52
N VAL A 245 -16.32 -10.31 -3.78
CA VAL A 245 -15.52 -11.02 -4.78
C VAL A 245 -14.28 -10.22 -5.13
N LEU A 246 -13.11 -10.77 -4.83
CA LEU A 246 -11.82 -10.18 -5.18
C LEU A 246 -11.52 -10.41 -6.67
N VAL A 247 -11.17 -9.34 -7.37
CA VAL A 247 -10.79 -9.36 -8.80
C VAL A 247 -9.36 -8.84 -8.92
N GLY A 248 -8.58 -9.42 -9.83
CA GLY A 248 -7.20 -8.98 -10.08
C GLY A 248 -6.14 -9.53 -9.11
N VAL A 249 -6.52 -10.42 -8.20
CA VAL A 249 -5.55 -11.16 -7.35
C VAL A 249 -4.80 -12.16 -8.22
N SER A 250 -3.47 -12.19 -8.14
CA SER A 250 -2.63 -13.16 -8.86
C SER A 250 -2.49 -14.49 -8.09
N ALA A 251 -2.19 -15.60 -8.76
CA ALA A 251 -1.86 -16.84 -8.05
C ALA A 251 -0.51 -16.71 -7.31
N ALA A 252 0.42 -15.92 -7.86
CA ALA A 252 1.66 -15.60 -7.15
C ALA A 252 1.42 -14.86 -5.83
N GLU A 253 0.54 -13.86 -5.81
CA GLU A 253 0.18 -13.11 -4.61
C GLU A 253 -0.52 -14.01 -3.58
N LEU A 254 -1.44 -14.84 -4.04
CA LEU A 254 -2.16 -15.79 -3.19
C LEU A 254 -1.23 -16.85 -2.58
N ARG A 255 -0.15 -17.25 -3.27
CA ARG A 255 0.90 -18.12 -2.71
C ARG A 255 1.86 -17.40 -1.76
N ALA A 256 2.07 -16.11 -1.96
CA ALA A 256 2.98 -15.30 -1.14
C ALA A 256 2.38 -14.97 0.23
N ASP A 257 1.06 -14.78 0.30
CA ASP A 257 0.33 -14.47 1.54
C ASP A 257 -0.94 -15.34 1.66
N PRO A 258 -0.81 -16.68 1.82
CA PRO A 258 -1.93 -17.59 1.74
C PRO A 258 -2.99 -17.33 2.83
N GLU A 259 -2.55 -17.02 4.05
CA GLU A 259 -3.42 -16.83 5.22
C GLU A 259 -4.41 -15.67 5.04
N ARG A 260 -4.00 -14.61 4.32
CA ARG A 260 -4.86 -13.47 4.01
C ARG A 260 -6.03 -13.82 3.10
N TYR A 261 -5.84 -14.77 2.19
CA TYR A 261 -6.81 -15.08 1.14
C TYR A 261 -7.69 -16.28 1.46
N VAL A 262 -7.31 -17.16 2.41
CA VAL A 262 -8.16 -18.30 2.82
C VAL A 262 -9.57 -17.83 3.19
N GLY A 263 -10.58 -18.50 2.63
CA GLY A 263 -11.99 -18.18 2.83
C GLY A 263 -12.52 -17.01 2.00
N GLN A 264 -11.66 -16.20 1.39
CA GLN A 264 -12.08 -15.13 0.48
C GLN A 264 -12.62 -15.72 -0.83
N VAL A 265 -13.53 -15.00 -1.48
CA VAL A 265 -14.02 -15.36 -2.81
C VAL A 265 -13.26 -14.54 -3.84
N LEU A 266 -12.76 -15.19 -4.87
CA LEU A 266 -12.06 -14.58 -5.98
C LEU A 266 -12.72 -14.91 -7.32
N ARG A 267 -12.45 -14.07 -8.31
CA ARG A 267 -12.86 -14.30 -9.70
C ARG A 267 -11.64 -14.36 -10.60
N TRP A 268 -11.43 -15.53 -11.20
CA TRP A 268 -10.30 -15.83 -12.05
C TRP A 268 -10.75 -16.34 -13.40
N THR A 269 -10.06 -15.91 -14.45
CA THR A 269 -10.10 -16.57 -15.74
C THR A 269 -9.02 -17.63 -15.75
N VAL A 270 -9.37 -18.89 -15.99
CA VAL A 270 -8.42 -20.01 -16.03
C VAL A 270 -8.60 -20.81 -17.31
N GLN A 271 -7.55 -21.52 -17.72
CA GLN A 271 -7.61 -22.47 -18.81
C GLN A 271 -7.79 -23.88 -18.25
N PHE A 272 -8.89 -24.52 -18.61
CA PHE A 272 -9.19 -25.90 -18.23
C PHE A 272 -8.16 -26.86 -18.82
N ILE A 273 -7.68 -27.82 -18.04
CA ILE A 273 -6.75 -28.86 -18.51
C ILE A 273 -7.42 -30.23 -18.45
N ALA A 274 -7.83 -30.66 -17.27
CA ALA A 274 -8.38 -31.99 -17.05
C ALA A 274 -9.20 -32.06 -15.76
N VAL A 275 -10.06 -33.07 -15.68
CA VAL A 275 -10.74 -33.47 -14.45
C VAL A 275 -9.99 -34.65 -13.84
N GLN A 276 -9.75 -34.61 -12.54
CA GLN A 276 -9.07 -35.68 -11.80
C GLN A 276 -9.74 -35.91 -10.45
N GLN A 277 -9.37 -37.01 -9.80
CA GLN A 277 -9.79 -37.34 -8.45
C GLN A 277 -8.60 -37.14 -7.50
N ALA A 278 -8.87 -36.59 -6.31
CA ALA A 278 -7.83 -36.37 -5.30
C ALA A 278 -7.27 -37.69 -4.79
N ASP A 279 -5.96 -37.82 -4.83
CA ASP A 279 -5.16 -38.90 -4.26
C ASP A 279 -4.51 -38.46 -2.92
N GLU A 280 -3.75 -39.37 -2.30
CA GLU A 280 -3.09 -39.14 -1.02
C GLU A 280 -2.03 -38.02 -1.05
N LEU A 281 -1.52 -37.66 -2.24
CA LEU A 281 -0.53 -36.58 -2.41
C LEU A 281 -1.16 -35.18 -2.34
N ARG A 282 -2.48 -35.08 -2.20
CA ARG A 282 -3.23 -33.82 -2.15
C ARG A 282 -4.11 -33.72 -0.90
N PRO A 283 -3.52 -33.67 0.30
CA PRO A 283 -4.28 -33.63 1.56
C PRO A 283 -5.14 -32.37 1.72
N ASP A 284 -4.83 -31.31 0.95
CA ASP A 284 -5.58 -30.06 0.94
C ASP A 284 -6.90 -30.15 0.15
N ILE A 285 -7.14 -31.27 -0.55
CA ILE A 285 -8.38 -31.58 -1.25
C ILE A 285 -9.05 -32.74 -0.50
N PRO A 286 -10.38 -32.72 -0.27
CA PRO A 286 -11.04 -33.85 0.37
C PRO A 286 -10.78 -35.16 -0.38
N ALA A 287 -10.49 -36.24 0.36
CA ALA A 287 -10.13 -37.53 -0.22
C ALA A 287 -11.22 -38.04 -1.18
N GLY A 288 -10.80 -38.47 -2.38
CA GLY A 288 -11.73 -38.93 -3.41
C GLY A 288 -12.58 -37.83 -4.07
N ALA A 289 -12.40 -36.55 -3.71
CA ALA A 289 -13.13 -35.46 -4.36
C ALA A 289 -12.65 -35.24 -5.79
N THR A 290 -13.60 -34.90 -6.66
CA THR A 290 -13.31 -34.47 -8.02
C THR A 290 -12.77 -33.04 -8.02
N TYR A 291 -11.67 -32.81 -8.70
CA TYR A 291 -11.14 -31.48 -8.93
C TYR A 291 -10.83 -31.27 -10.42
N MET A 292 -10.91 -30.02 -10.82
CA MET A 292 -10.44 -29.52 -12.09
C MET A 292 -8.99 -29.05 -11.94
N LEU A 293 -8.09 -29.62 -12.73
CA LEU A 293 -6.77 -29.06 -12.96
C LEU A 293 -6.89 -27.97 -14.01
N ALA A 294 -6.44 -26.76 -13.68
CA ALA A 294 -6.44 -25.64 -14.60
C ALA A 294 -5.11 -24.88 -14.56
N ARG A 295 -4.85 -24.12 -15.62
CA ARG A 295 -3.75 -23.15 -15.70
C ARG A 295 -4.30 -21.75 -15.46
N GLY A 296 -3.68 -21.00 -14.58
CA GLY A 296 -4.07 -19.62 -14.32
C GLY A 296 -3.94 -19.20 -12.86
N PRO A 297 -4.48 -18.02 -12.51
CA PRO A 297 -5.32 -17.17 -13.36
C PRO A 297 -4.56 -16.65 -14.58
N LEU A 298 -5.20 -16.67 -15.75
CA LEU A 298 -4.62 -16.09 -16.95
C LEU A 298 -4.32 -14.60 -16.68
N PRO A 299 -3.09 -14.16 -16.97
CA PRO A 299 -2.14 -14.79 -17.89
C PRO A 299 -1.05 -15.67 -17.26
N GLU A 300 -1.10 -15.90 -15.97
CA GLU A 300 -0.11 -16.75 -15.30
C GLU A 300 -0.16 -18.18 -15.82
N ARG A 301 1.01 -18.78 -15.99
CA ARG A 301 1.16 -20.16 -16.46
C ARG A 301 1.15 -21.20 -15.33
N GLY A 302 0.96 -20.76 -14.08
CA GLY A 302 0.90 -21.62 -12.91
C GLY A 302 -0.31 -22.56 -12.95
N PHE A 303 -0.20 -23.67 -12.22
CA PHE A 303 -1.31 -24.60 -12.05
C PHE A 303 -2.14 -24.23 -10.82
N VAL A 304 -3.44 -24.47 -10.90
CA VAL A 304 -4.39 -24.32 -9.81
C VAL A 304 -5.29 -25.56 -9.75
N TYR A 305 -5.59 -25.99 -8.53
CA TYR A 305 -6.57 -27.05 -8.27
C TYR A 305 -7.90 -26.42 -7.88
N VAL A 306 -8.96 -26.76 -8.58
CA VAL A 306 -10.30 -26.26 -8.29
C VAL A 306 -11.19 -27.43 -7.93
N VAL A 307 -11.57 -27.57 -6.66
CA VAL A 307 -12.46 -28.60 -6.16
C VAL A 307 -13.86 -28.38 -6.71
N ILE A 308 -14.47 -29.43 -7.25
CA ILE A 308 -15.75 -29.36 -7.98
C ILE A 308 -16.84 -30.10 -7.19
N PRO A 309 -17.92 -29.43 -6.78
CA PRO A 309 -19.04 -30.08 -6.15
C PRO A 309 -19.78 -30.98 -7.15
N GLU A 310 -20.44 -32.01 -6.64
CA GLU A 310 -21.18 -33.00 -7.45
C GLU A 310 -22.19 -32.35 -8.41
N SER A 311 -22.89 -31.32 -7.94
CA SER A 311 -23.87 -30.54 -8.70
C SER A 311 -23.31 -29.85 -9.96
N ARG A 312 -21.98 -29.71 -10.07
CA ARG A 312 -21.31 -29.04 -11.19
C ARG A 312 -20.53 -29.98 -12.11
N ARG A 313 -20.47 -31.28 -11.81
CA ARG A 313 -19.68 -32.24 -12.60
C ARG A 313 -20.16 -32.35 -14.06
N ALA A 314 -21.48 -32.32 -14.29
CA ALA A 314 -22.05 -32.36 -15.64
C ALA A 314 -21.62 -31.15 -16.49
N GLN A 315 -21.60 -29.96 -15.88
CA GLN A 315 -21.15 -28.73 -16.55
C GLN A 315 -19.66 -28.84 -16.93
N LEU A 316 -18.83 -29.40 -16.05
CA LEU A 316 -17.41 -29.61 -16.31
C LEU A 316 -17.15 -30.65 -17.42
N GLY A 317 -17.94 -31.72 -17.46
CA GLY A 317 -17.85 -32.75 -18.52
C GLY A 317 -18.16 -32.25 -19.92
N SER A 318 -18.86 -31.11 -20.04
CA SER A 318 -19.14 -30.45 -21.32
C SER A 318 -18.00 -29.55 -21.81
N LEU A 319 -17.01 -29.25 -20.95
CA LEU A 319 -15.91 -28.37 -21.32
C LEU A 319 -14.88 -29.11 -22.17
N THR A 320 -14.48 -28.49 -23.28
CA THR A 320 -13.36 -28.97 -24.08
C THR A 320 -12.05 -28.68 -23.37
N PRO A 321 -11.07 -29.61 -23.32
CA PRO A 321 -9.74 -29.32 -22.81
C PRO A 321 -9.15 -28.05 -23.45
N LEU A 322 -8.39 -27.29 -22.65
CA LEU A 322 -7.80 -25.99 -23.01
C LEU A 322 -8.82 -24.84 -23.20
N ALA A 323 -10.12 -25.07 -22.97
CA ALA A 323 -11.11 -24.01 -22.94
C ALA A 323 -10.78 -22.99 -21.84
N THR A 324 -10.93 -21.72 -22.18
CA THR A 324 -10.84 -20.63 -21.19
C THR A 324 -12.20 -20.50 -20.51
N ILE A 325 -12.20 -20.43 -19.19
CA ILE A 325 -13.41 -20.33 -18.36
C ILE A 325 -13.20 -19.29 -17.26
N GLN A 326 -14.27 -18.60 -16.89
CA GLN A 326 -14.32 -17.75 -15.72
C GLN A 326 -14.82 -18.56 -14.53
N VAL A 327 -14.07 -18.49 -13.44
CA VAL A 327 -14.31 -19.22 -12.20
C VAL A 327 -14.47 -18.21 -11.08
N THR A 328 -15.61 -18.26 -10.40
CA THR A 328 -15.77 -17.63 -9.09
C THR A 328 -15.62 -18.71 -8.04
N ALA A 329 -14.62 -18.59 -7.18
CA ALA A 329 -14.29 -19.65 -6.23
C ALA A 329 -13.83 -19.08 -4.89
N ARG A 330 -14.07 -19.86 -3.84
CA ARG A 330 -13.54 -19.58 -2.50
C ARG A 330 -12.14 -20.17 -2.38
N VAL A 331 -11.21 -19.44 -1.80
CA VAL A 331 -9.86 -19.94 -1.56
C VAL A 331 -9.90 -20.94 -0.40
N ARG A 332 -9.49 -22.17 -0.66
CA ARG A 332 -9.33 -23.20 0.37
C ARG A 332 -7.93 -23.13 0.98
N THR A 333 -6.91 -23.14 0.14
CA THR A 333 -5.53 -22.87 0.56
C THR A 333 -4.80 -22.07 -0.52
N GLY A 334 -4.01 -21.09 -0.07
CA GLY A 334 -3.18 -20.29 -0.97
C GLY A 334 -1.97 -21.04 -1.51
N ARG A 335 -1.54 -22.10 -0.81
CA ARG A 335 -0.34 -22.86 -1.13
C ARG A 335 -0.50 -24.29 -0.60
N SER A 336 -0.70 -25.25 -1.49
CA SER A 336 -0.82 -26.66 -1.09
C SER A 336 0.46 -27.18 -0.46
N ARG A 337 0.32 -28.11 0.50
CA ARG A 337 1.40 -28.58 1.37
C ARG A 337 2.57 -29.20 0.60
N PHE A 338 2.28 -29.95 -0.46
CA PHE A 338 3.30 -30.69 -1.21
C PHE A 338 3.64 -30.07 -2.57
N LEU A 339 2.68 -29.45 -3.25
CA LEU A 339 2.86 -28.97 -4.62
C LEU A 339 2.95 -27.44 -4.70
N GLY A 340 2.66 -26.73 -3.60
CA GLY A 340 2.75 -25.28 -3.52
C GLY A 340 1.73 -24.52 -4.38
N ASN A 341 0.83 -25.22 -5.07
CA ASN A 341 -0.17 -24.63 -5.94
C ASN A 341 -1.44 -24.25 -5.13
N PRO A 342 -2.18 -23.22 -5.55
CA PRO A 342 -3.46 -22.87 -4.94
C PRO A 342 -4.51 -23.98 -5.04
N VAL A 343 -5.36 -24.08 -4.02
CA VAL A 343 -6.56 -24.92 -4.02
C VAL A 343 -7.79 -24.04 -3.77
N LEU A 344 -8.79 -24.15 -4.63
CA LEU A 344 -10.01 -23.36 -4.61
C LEU A 344 -11.25 -24.26 -4.55
N ASP A 345 -12.32 -23.80 -3.92
CA ASP A 345 -13.66 -24.41 -3.97
C ASP A 345 -14.54 -23.61 -4.93
N VAL A 346 -15.00 -24.23 -6.01
CA VAL A 346 -15.78 -23.51 -7.01
C VAL A 346 -17.17 -23.14 -6.50
N LEU A 347 -17.60 -21.91 -6.82
CA LEU A 347 -18.96 -21.43 -6.61
C LEU A 347 -19.70 -21.35 -7.96
N THR A 348 -19.08 -20.69 -8.96
CA THR A 348 -19.61 -20.59 -10.32
C THR A 348 -18.53 -20.86 -11.38
N LEU A 349 -18.98 -21.45 -12.49
CA LEU A 349 -18.20 -21.73 -13.70
C LEU A 349 -18.98 -21.15 -14.88
N GLU A 350 -18.35 -20.25 -15.61
CA GLU A 350 -18.95 -19.56 -16.75
C GLU A 350 -17.96 -19.57 -17.93
N ALA A 351 -18.46 -19.65 -19.16
CA ALA A 351 -17.64 -19.31 -20.31
C ALA A 351 -17.33 -17.80 -20.27
N PRO A 352 -16.12 -17.36 -20.63
CA PRO A 352 -15.82 -15.94 -20.74
C PRO A 352 -16.75 -15.30 -21.78
N PRO A 353 -17.12 -14.03 -21.60
CA PRO A 353 -17.98 -13.29 -22.52
C PRO A 353 -17.35 -13.09 -23.91
#